data_AF-A0A9X2J8P1-F1
#
_entry.id   AF-A0A9X2J8P1-F1
#
_cell.length_a   1.000
_cell.length_b   1.000
_cell.length_c   1.000
_cell.angle_alpha   90.00
_cell.angle_beta   90.00
_cell.angle_gamma   90.00
#
_symmetry.space_group_name_H-M   'P 1'
#
loop_
_entity.id
_entity.type
_entity.pdbx_description
1 polymer ?
#
loop_
_entity_poly.entity_id
_entity_poly.type
_entity_poly.pdbx_seq_one_letter_code
_entity_poly.pdbx_strand_id
1 'polypeptide(L)'
;ASAVTSALTGTSGADSFTVNGDNAATSYDIAFTGLSIVDAADGNDSIAAMGVVTLTGTDNQVSTASILFSGIGSISGGSLEASSNNDTFEVTGQNALTANEIAFSSISSVDALDGTDSVIGADGVDWELTGSDYQATNNGITFSNVEILTAINADLIGTINTDAFALQAGGDVEAYAMLVSGMSSVEGNGGDDSLDASVYNDGLALTGTNNQVTAESGALTFDGIV
;
A
#
# COMPACT_ATOMS: atom_id res chain seq x y z
N ALA A 1 -19.06 5.97 31.18
CA ALA A 1 -18.38 6.86 32.15
C ALA A 1 -17.50 7.85 31.39
N SER A 2 -16.89 8.87 32.04
CA SER A 2 -15.94 9.77 31.39
C SER A 2 -14.76 10.15 32.27
N ALA A 3 -13.60 10.40 31.66
CA ALA A 3 -12.39 10.83 32.34
C ALA A 3 -11.60 11.84 31.48
N VAL A 4 -10.83 12.72 32.13
CA VAL A 4 -9.93 13.67 31.47
C VAL A 4 -8.51 13.35 31.87
N THR A 5 -7.64 13.05 30.91
CA THR A 5 -6.23 12.73 31.13
C THR A 5 -5.45 12.97 29.85
N SER A 6 -4.17 13.33 29.97
CA SER A 6 -3.27 13.46 28.83
C SER A 6 -2.63 12.13 28.42
N ALA A 7 -2.58 11.16 29.33
CA ALA A 7 -1.98 9.87 29.09
C ALA A 7 -2.92 8.75 29.58
N LEU A 8 -2.97 7.68 28.81
CA LEU A 8 -3.67 6.45 29.16
C LEU A 8 -2.73 5.27 28.92
N THR A 9 -2.70 4.33 29.85
CA THR A 9 -2.00 3.05 29.70
C THR A 9 -3.05 1.94 29.66
N GLY A 10 -2.89 1.03 28.70
CA GLY A 10 -3.66 -0.18 28.55
C GLY A 10 -3.40 -1.21 29.64
N THR A 11 -4.01 -2.36 29.47
CA THR A 11 -3.84 -3.53 30.31
C THR A 11 -2.75 -4.43 29.73
N SER A 12 -2.49 -5.58 30.35
CA SER A 12 -1.62 -6.61 29.76
C SER A 12 -2.39 -7.61 28.87
N GLY A 13 -3.65 -7.30 28.57
CA GLY A 13 -4.51 -8.10 27.72
C GLY A 13 -5.00 -7.22 26.56
N ALA A 14 -5.74 -7.83 25.64
CA ALA A 14 -6.25 -7.10 24.48
C ALA A 14 -7.19 -5.95 24.88
N ASP A 15 -6.82 -4.75 24.49
CA ASP A 15 -7.60 -3.55 24.60
C ASP A 15 -8.12 -3.09 23.24
N SER A 16 -9.20 -2.33 23.27
CA SER A 16 -9.80 -1.75 22.07
C SER A 16 -10.11 -0.29 22.30
N PHE A 17 -9.66 0.54 21.37
CA PHE A 17 -9.80 1.99 21.41
C PHE A 17 -10.64 2.45 20.22
N THR A 18 -11.77 3.12 20.48
CA THR A 18 -12.53 3.82 19.44
C THR A 18 -12.14 5.29 19.47
N VAL A 19 -11.57 5.80 18.38
CA VAL A 19 -11.18 7.21 18.27
C VAL A 19 -12.40 8.04 17.90
N ASN A 20 -12.79 8.97 18.78
CA ASN A 20 -14.04 9.72 18.68
C ASN A 20 -13.85 11.18 18.25
N GLY A 21 -12.61 11.60 18.02
CA GLY A 21 -12.24 12.97 17.65
C GLY A 21 -10.90 13.38 18.26
N ASP A 22 -10.51 14.64 18.06
CA ASP A 22 -9.23 15.15 18.52
C ASP A 22 -9.04 14.97 20.02
N ASN A 23 -7.92 14.35 20.40
CA ASN A 23 -7.55 14.07 21.78
C ASN A 23 -8.64 13.30 22.56
N ALA A 24 -9.49 12.54 21.86
CA ALA A 24 -10.62 11.81 22.45
C ALA A 24 -10.75 10.37 21.93
N ALA A 25 -10.86 9.43 22.87
CA ALA A 25 -11.09 8.02 22.57
C ALA A 25 -11.99 7.37 23.62
N THR A 26 -12.65 6.27 23.25
CA THR A 26 -13.37 5.41 24.19
C THR A 26 -12.71 4.05 24.30
N SER A 27 -12.58 3.56 25.53
CA SER A 27 -12.22 2.19 25.84
C SER A 27 -12.94 1.76 27.12
N TYR A 28 -13.31 0.48 27.26
CA TYR A 28 -14.04 -0.06 28.41
C TYR A 28 -15.28 0.78 28.82
N ASP A 29 -16.04 1.29 27.85
CA ASP A 29 -17.21 2.18 28.07
C ASP A 29 -16.90 3.49 28.83
N ILE A 30 -15.64 3.92 28.82
CA ILE A 30 -15.17 5.19 29.38
C ILE A 30 -14.78 6.11 28.23
N ALA A 31 -15.40 7.29 28.14
CA ALA A 31 -15.00 8.35 27.23
C ALA A 31 -13.85 9.15 27.83
N PHE A 32 -12.69 9.10 27.18
CA PHE A 32 -11.51 9.89 27.54
C PHE A 32 -11.40 11.12 26.65
N THR A 33 -10.99 12.24 27.24
CA THR A 33 -10.67 13.49 26.52
C THR A 33 -9.37 14.09 27.03
N GLY A 34 -8.72 14.89 26.18
CA GLY A 34 -7.44 15.53 26.49
C GLY A 34 -6.23 14.62 26.26
N LEU A 35 -6.43 13.44 25.66
CA LEU A 35 -5.39 12.46 25.40
C LEU A 35 -4.39 13.02 24.40
N SER A 36 -3.10 12.95 24.74
CA SER A 36 -2.00 13.14 23.79
C SER A 36 -1.27 11.83 23.50
N ILE A 37 -1.28 10.90 24.46
CA ILE A 37 -0.59 9.60 24.34
C ILE A 37 -1.48 8.49 24.88
N VAL A 38 -1.50 7.37 24.18
CA VAL A 38 -2.04 6.09 24.65
C VAL A 38 -0.97 5.02 24.46
N ASP A 39 -0.51 4.44 25.56
CA ASP A 39 0.33 3.25 25.53
C ASP A 39 -0.57 2.03 25.73
N ALA A 40 -0.80 1.23 24.69
CA ALA A 40 -1.67 0.06 24.79
C ALA A 40 -1.05 -1.08 25.63
N ALA A 41 0.22 -0.95 26.01
CA ALA A 41 0.99 -1.95 26.75
C ALA A 41 1.07 -3.30 26.01
N ASP A 42 0.89 -4.42 26.72
CA ASP A 42 0.99 -5.76 26.14
C ASP A 42 -0.40 -6.25 25.73
N GLY A 43 -0.53 -6.86 24.56
CA GLY A 43 -1.82 -7.36 24.11
C GLY A 43 -1.88 -7.46 22.60
N ASN A 44 -3.03 -7.89 22.10
CA ASN A 44 -3.38 -7.65 20.70
C ASN A 44 -4.33 -6.46 20.67
N ASP A 45 -3.75 -5.27 20.73
CA ASP A 45 -4.51 -4.04 20.90
C ASP A 45 -4.98 -3.49 19.56
N SER A 46 -6.14 -2.86 19.59
CA SER A 46 -6.86 -2.46 18.38
C SER A 46 -7.37 -1.03 18.42
N ILE A 47 -7.31 -0.37 17.26
CA ILE A 47 -7.96 0.93 17.03
C ILE A 47 -9.09 0.79 16.02
N ALA A 48 -10.25 1.35 16.36
CA ALA A 48 -11.26 1.72 15.38
C ALA A 48 -11.08 3.22 15.05
N ALA A 49 -10.56 3.51 13.85
CA ALA A 49 -10.27 4.85 13.39
C ALA A 49 -11.39 5.39 12.49
N MET A 50 -11.69 6.69 12.62
CA MET A 50 -12.69 7.38 11.80
C MET A 50 -12.09 8.39 10.81
N GLY A 51 -10.78 8.65 10.90
CA GLY A 51 -10.08 9.65 10.10
C GLY A 51 -8.73 9.14 9.63
N VAL A 52 -7.81 10.08 9.36
CA VAL A 52 -6.44 9.73 8.95
C VAL A 52 -5.70 9.03 10.10
N VAL A 53 -5.01 7.95 9.77
CA VAL A 53 -4.03 7.28 10.61
C VAL A 53 -2.68 7.49 9.96
N THR A 54 -1.72 8.02 10.71
CA THR A 54 -0.37 8.30 10.23
C THR A 54 0.61 7.35 10.90
N LEU A 55 1.38 6.58 10.12
CA LEU A 55 2.50 5.78 10.63
C LEU A 55 3.62 6.70 11.12
N THR A 56 4.28 6.34 12.22
CA THR A 56 5.41 7.14 12.72
C THR A 56 6.76 6.66 12.21
N GLY A 57 6.80 5.53 11.49
CA GLY A 57 8.02 4.80 11.14
C GLY A 57 8.57 3.92 12.27
N THR A 58 7.85 3.81 13.40
CA THR A 58 8.16 2.87 14.48
C THR A 58 7.12 1.75 14.53
N ASP A 59 7.56 0.52 14.77
CA ASP A 59 6.69 -0.64 14.88
C ASP A 59 5.61 -0.44 15.96
N ASN A 60 4.40 -0.89 15.65
CA ASN A 60 3.22 -0.81 16.52
C ASN A 60 2.87 0.61 17.00
N GLN A 61 3.29 1.65 16.26
CA GLN A 61 3.05 3.04 16.63
C GLN A 61 2.39 3.85 15.50
N VAL A 62 1.33 4.58 15.86
CA VAL A 62 0.59 5.46 14.94
C VAL A 62 0.19 6.76 15.63
N SER A 63 -0.05 7.78 14.83
CA SER A 63 -0.76 8.99 15.25
C SER A 63 -2.14 9.04 14.57
N THR A 64 -3.19 9.32 15.33
CA THR A 64 -4.50 9.64 14.77
C THR A 64 -5.26 10.58 15.70
N ALA A 65 -6.02 11.52 15.13
CA ALA A 65 -6.77 12.53 15.88
C ALA A 65 -5.96 13.23 17.00
N SER A 66 -4.72 13.62 16.69
CA SER A 66 -3.78 14.25 17.63
C SER A 66 -3.39 13.41 18.86
N ILE A 67 -3.53 12.09 18.79
CA ILE A 67 -3.10 11.12 19.81
C ILE A 67 -2.01 10.23 19.23
N LEU A 68 -0.90 10.10 19.94
CA LEU A 68 0.12 9.10 19.67
C LEU A 68 -0.25 7.78 20.38
N PHE A 69 -0.43 6.71 19.62
CA PHE A 69 -0.67 5.36 20.12
C PHE A 69 0.59 4.50 19.96
N SER A 70 0.93 3.71 20.98
CA SER A 70 1.98 2.67 20.92
C SER A 70 1.45 1.32 21.37
N GLY A 71 2.10 0.24 20.93
CA GLY A 71 1.69 -1.14 21.28
C GLY A 71 0.46 -1.62 20.49
N ILE A 72 0.16 -1.00 19.34
CA ILE A 72 -1.01 -1.35 18.54
C ILE A 72 -0.69 -2.52 17.59
N GLY A 73 -1.52 -3.57 17.62
CA GLY A 73 -1.41 -4.69 16.70
C GLY A 73 -2.33 -4.60 15.48
N SER A 74 -3.45 -3.87 15.60
CA SER A 74 -4.42 -3.76 14.50
C SER A 74 -5.22 -2.47 14.45
N ILE A 75 -5.60 -2.05 13.24
CA ILE A 75 -6.41 -0.86 13.00
C ILE A 75 -7.50 -1.18 11.97
N SER A 76 -8.70 -0.65 12.21
CA SER A 76 -9.82 -0.74 11.28
C SER A 76 -10.37 0.63 10.94
N GLY A 77 -10.61 0.86 9.64
CA GLY A 77 -11.15 2.13 9.12
C GLY A 77 -10.10 3.22 8.98
N GLY A 78 -10.56 4.39 8.51
CA GLY A 78 -9.70 5.53 8.20
C GLY A 78 -9.01 5.45 6.83
N SER A 79 -8.21 6.46 6.54
CA SER A 79 -7.21 6.43 5.46
C SER A 79 -5.83 6.34 6.09
N LEU A 80 -4.87 5.74 5.38
CA LEU A 80 -3.52 5.57 5.88
C LEU A 80 -2.58 6.57 5.21
N GLU A 81 -1.86 7.34 6.03
CA GLU A 81 -0.67 8.07 5.63
C GLU A 81 0.54 7.35 6.24
N ALA A 82 1.62 7.20 5.49
CA ALA A 82 2.84 6.57 5.97
C ALA A 82 3.72 7.56 6.74
N SER A 83 4.99 7.23 6.91
CA SER A 83 6.00 8.13 7.45
C SER A 83 6.66 8.92 6.30
N SER A 84 7.61 9.80 6.62
CA SER A 84 8.44 10.47 5.61
C SER A 84 9.76 9.71 5.35
N ASN A 85 9.83 8.45 5.76
CA ASN A 85 10.96 7.57 5.51
C ASN A 85 10.49 6.49 4.53
N ASN A 86 11.39 5.61 4.13
CA ASN A 86 11.01 4.44 3.35
C ASN A 86 10.10 3.53 4.18
N ASP A 87 8.89 3.32 3.72
CA ASP A 87 7.89 2.43 4.27
C ASP A 87 7.69 1.21 3.37
N THR A 88 7.15 0.14 3.96
CA THR A 88 6.87 -1.12 3.25
C THR A 88 5.50 -1.61 3.63
N PHE A 89 4.71 -1.95 2.61
CA PHE A 89 3.36 -2.47 2.75
C PHE A 89 3.26 -3.86 2.14
N GLU A 90 2.46 -4.73 2.75
CA GLU A 90 2.08 -6.02 2.18
C GLU A 90 0.56 -6.12 2.16
N VAL A 91 -0.04 -6.29 0.99
CA VAL A 91 -1.49 -6.44 0.85
C VAL A 91 -1.88 -7.86 1.26
N THR A 92 -2.65 -7.96 2.33
CA THR A 92 -3.02 -9.26 2.93
C THR A 92 -4.44 -9.70 2.55
N GLY A 93 -5.22 -8.80 1.94
CA GLY A 93 -6.58 -9.08 1.49
C GLY A 93 -7.30 -7.85 0.96
N GLN A 94 -8.56 -8.01 0.61
CA GLN A 94 -9.41 -6.93 0.11
C GLN A 94 -9.46 -5.80 1.13
N ASN A 95 -9.01 -4.60 0.75
CA ASN A 95 -8.94 -3.44 1.65
C ASN A 95 -8.16 -3.71 2.97
N ALA A 96 -7.16 -4.60 2.92
CA ALA A 96 -6.36 -4.99 4.07
C ALA A 96 -4.88 -5.11 3.71
N LEU A 97 -4.03 -4.64 4.61
CA LEU A 97 -2.57 -4.66 4.45
C LEU A 97 -1.88 -4.73 5.81
N THR A 98 -0.58 -5.00 5.82
CA THR A 98 0.29 -4.82 6.99
C THR A 98 1.38 -3.78 6.71
N ALA A 99 1.69 -2.97 7.73
CA ALA A 99 2.81 -2.03 7.72
C ALA A 99 3.25 -1.76 9.17
N ASN A 100 4.55 -1.60 9.43
CA ASN A 100 5.14 -1.35 10.76
C ASN A 100 4.58 -2.27 11.87
N GLU A 101 4.49 -3.56 11.56
CA GLU A 101 3.91 -4.61 12.43
C GLU A 101 2.44 -4.42 12.83
N ILE A 102 1.68 -3.59 12.09
CA ILE A 102 0.25 -3.34 12.32
C ILE A 102 -0.56 -3.95 11.19
N ALA A 103 -1.60 -4.70 11.55
CA ALA A 103 -2.60 -5.18 10.60
C ALA A 103 -3.70 -4.13 10.38
N PHE A 104 -3.87 -3.69 9.14
CA PHE A 104 -4.89 -2.73 8.74
C PHE A 104 -6.04 -3.41 7.99
N SER A 105 -7.26 -2.93 8.21
CA SER A 105 -8.45 -3.39 7.50
C SER A 105 -9.40 -2.24 7.20
N SER A 106 -10.25 -2.42 6.17
CA SER A 106 -11.15 -1.38 5.68
C SER A 106 -10.41 -0.11 5.21
N ILE A 107 -9.20 -0.29 4.68
CA ILE A 107 -8.41 0.78 4.07
C ILE A 107 -8.68 0.80 2.58
N SER A 108 -9.14 1.93 2.05
CA SER A 108 -9.34 2.12 0.61
C SER A 108 -8.21 2.89 -0.06
N SER A 109 -7.37 3.57 0.72
CA SER A 109 -6.27 4.38 0.19
C SER A 109 -5.10 4.46 1.15
N VAL A 110 -3.90 4.45 0.59
CA VAL A 110 -2.62 4.69 1.26
C VAL A 110 -1.90 5.82 0.53
N ASP A 111 -1.47 6.81 1.29
CA ASP A 111 -0.49 7.81 0.85
C ASP A 111 0.84 7.49 1.53
N ALA A 112 1.84 7.09 0.75
CA ALA A 112 3.16 6.73 1.29
C ALA A 112 4.07 7.94 1.54
N LEU A 113 3.61 9.16 1.23
CA LEU A 113 4.31 10.43 1.46
C LEU A 113 5.69 10.51 0.77
N ASP A 114 6.75 10.76 1.52
CA ASP A 114 8.10 10.94 1.01
C ASP A 114 8.91 9.69 1.35
N GLY A 115 9.73 9.20 0.44
CA GLY A 115 10.54 8.02 0.72
C GLY A 115 10.99 7.31 -0.55
N THR A 116 11.40 6.07 -0.37
CA THR A 116 11.37 5.09 -1.45
C THR A 116 10.56 3.93 -0.93
N ASP A 117 9.29 3.99 -1.24
CA ASP A 117 8.24 3.17 -0.66
C ASP A 117 7.97 1.96 -1.53
N SER A 118 7.62 0.85 -0.87
CA SER A 118 7.39 -0.42 -1.56
C SER A 118 6.11 -1.10 -1.13
N VAL A 119 5.41 -1.69 -2.09
CA VAL A 119 4.20 -2.48 -1.85
C VAL A 119 4.33 -3.86 -2.49
N ILE A 120 4.15 -4.89 -1.67
CA ILE A 120 3.93 -6.26 -2.13
C ILE A 120 2.41 -6.44 -2.30
N GLY A 121 1.98 -6.70 -3.54
CA GLY A 121 0.57 -6.91 -3.88
C GLY A 121 0.03 -8.25 -3.38
N ALA A 122 -1.29 -8.38 -3.39
CA ALA A 122 -1.96 -9.61 -3.00
C ALA A 122 -1.72 -10.73 -4.05
N ASP A 123 -1.58 -11.97 -3.55
CA ASP A 123 -1.40 -13.15 -4.40
C ASP A 123 -2.55 -13.33 -5.40
N GLY A 124 -2.22 -13.39 -6.68
CA GLY A 124 -3.17 -13.57 -7.78
C GLY A 124 -4.04 -12.35 -8.09
N VAL A 125 -3.68 -11.16 -7.59
CA VAL A 125 -4.41 -9.92 -7.85
C VAL A 125 -3.51 -8.96 -8.62
N ASP A 126 -3.96 -8.60 -9.81
CA ASP A 126 -3.24 -7.71 -10.72
C ASP A 126 -3.05 -6.31 -10.13
N TRP A 127 -1.99 -5.64 -10.56
CA TRP A 127 -1.78 -4.22 -10.34
C TRP A 127 -2.44 -3.43 -11.47
N GLU A 128 -3.27 -2.45 -11.13
CA GLU A 128 -3.87 -1.55 -12.14
C GLU A 128 -3.28 -0.15 -12.01
N LEU A 129 -2.69 0.37 -13.09
CA LEU A 129 -2.18 1.74 -13.16
C LEU A 129 -3.34 2.74 -13.23
N THR A 130 -3.23 3.87 -12.52
CA THR A 130 -4.29 4.90 -12.53
C THR A 130 -4.10 5.97 -13.60
N GLY A 131 -2.92 6.02 -14.22
CA GLY A 131 -2.51 7.07 -15.14
C GLY A 131 -1.88 8.30 -14.46
N SER A 132 -1.63 8.23 -13.15
CA SER A 132 -0.87 9.24 -12.40
C SER A 132 0.46 8.68 -11.94
N ASP A 133 1.50 9.51 -11.92
CA ASP A 133 2.81 9.11 -11.40
C ASP A 133 2.70 8.63 -9.95
N TYR A 134 3.45 7.58 -9.62
CA TYR A 134 3.52 6.97 -8.27
C TYR A 134 2.17 6.47 -7.74
N GLN A 135 1.23 6.09 -8.62
CA GLN A 135 -0.09 5.66 -8.22
C GLN A 135 -0.59 4.41 -8.96
N ALA A 136 -0.98 3.41 -8.18
CA ALA A 136 -1.56 2.16 -8.68
C ALA A 136 -2.59 1.61 -7.69
N THR A 137 -3.40 0.65 -8.12
CA THR A 137 -4.33 -0.06 -7.25
C THR A 137 -4.04 -1.55 -7.18
N ASN A 138 -4.28 -2.13 -6.01
CA ASN A 138 -4.24 -3.57 -5.79
C ASN A 138 -5.27 -3.95 -4.72
N ASN A 139 -6.08 -4.98 -5.00
CA ASN A 139 -7.06 -5.55 -4.07
C ASN A 139 -7.99 -4.51 -3.40
N GLY A 140 -8.42 -3.51 -4.19
CA GLY A 140 -9.30 -2.41 -3.79
C GLY A 140 -8.67 -1.31 -2.94
N ILE A 141 -7.35 -1.26 -2.83
CA ILE A 141 -6.60 -0.17 -2.21
C ILE A 141 -5.94 0.65 -3.32
N THR A 142 -6.08 1.98 -3.27
CA THR A 142 -5.27 2.90 -4.08
C THR A 142 -4.04 3.32 -3.29
N PHE A 143 -2.85 3.02 -3.83
CA PHE A 143 -1.57 3.46 -3.29
C PHE A 143 -1.10 4.69 -4.05
N SER A 144 -0.68 5.74 -3.35
CA SER A 144 -0.09 6.97 -3.92
C SER A 144 1.28 7.23 -3.31
N ASN A 145 2.15 7.90 -4.06
CA ASN A 145 3.53 8.20 -3.67
C ASN A 145 4.34 6.93 -3.36
N VAL A 146 4.13 5.86 -4.15
CA VAL A 146 4.88 4.61 -4.04
C VAL A 146 5.79 4.44 -5.25
N GLU A 147 7.04 4.07 -5.05
CA GLU A 147 8.03 3.89 -6.12
C GLU A 147 8.16 2.44 -6.58
N ILE A 148 7.95 1.47 -5.69
CA ILE A 148 8.27 0.07 -5.96
C ILE A 148 7.04 -0.82 -5.73
N LEU A 149 6.68 -1.58 -6.76
CA LEU A 149 5.58 -2.56 -6.69
C LEU A 149 6.13 -3.96 -6.94
N THR A 150 5.65 -4.94 -6.17
CA THR A 150 5.93 -6.35 -6.39
C THR A 150 4.61 -7.09 -6.61
N ALA A 151 4.46 -7.69 -7.79
CA ALA A 151 3.36 -8.60 -8.10
C ALA A 151 3.70 -10.01 -7.58
N ILE A 152 2.67 -10.75 -7.15
CA ILE A 152 2.78 -12.14 -6.71
C ILE A 152 1.74 -12.95 -7.50
N ASN A 153 2.21 -13.80 -8.42
CA ASN A 153 1.35 -14.57 -9.35
C ASN A 153 0.28 -13.71 -10.05
N ALA A 154 0.66 -12.49 -10.42
CA ALA A 154 -0.24 -11.46 -10.91
C ALA A 154 0.45 -10.65 -12.01
N ASP A 155 -0.32 -9.81 -12.69
CA ASP A 155 0.11 -9.04 -13.85
C ASP A 155 0.07 -7.53 -13.56
N LEU A 156 0.61 -6.74 -14.49
CA LEU A 156 0.47 -5.29 -14.51
C LEU A 156 -0.47 -4.88 -15.64
N ILE A 157 -1.54 -4.18 -15.29
CA ILE A 157 -2.55 -3.69 -16.23
C ILE A 157 -2.41 -2.17 -16.37
N GLY A 158 -2.22 -1.74 -17.60
CA GLY A 158 -2.22 -0.37 -18.05
C GLY A 158 -3.57 0.33 -17.90
N THR A 159 -3.58 1.60 -18.27
CA THR A 159 -4.77 2.42 -18.36
C THR A 159 -5.52 2.13 -19.66
N ILE A 160 -6.66 2.80 -19.88
CA ILE A 160 -7.36 2.73 -21.18
C ILE A 160 -6.78 3.72 -22.21
N ASN A 161 -5.81 4.54 -21.81
CA ASN A 161 -5.14 5.54 -22.63
C ASN A 161 -3.75 5.03 -23.00
N THR A 162 -3.02 5.80 -23.82
CA THR A 162 -1.62 5.51 -24.13
C THR A 162 -0.76 5.45 -22.86
N ASP A 163 -0.11 4.31 -22.69
CA ASP A 163 0.92 4.08 -21.68
C ASP A 163 2.31 3.93 -22.29
N ALA A 164 3.32 4.25 -21.49
CA ALA A 164 4.72 4.03 -21.82
C ALA A 164 5.34 3.09 -20.79
N PHE A 165 5.76 1.91 -21.25
CA PHE A 165 6.45 0.91 -20.46
C PHE A 165 7.93 0.89 -20.85
N ALA A 166 8.81 0.83 -19.85
CA ALA A 166 10.24 0.62 -20.07
C ALA A 166 10.70 -0.68 -19.39
N LEU A 167 11.12 -1.66 -20.19
CA LEU A 167 11.68 -2.92 -19.71
C LEU A 167 13.14 -2.72 -19.33
N GLN A 168 13.41 -2.88 -18.03
CA GLN A 168 14.73 -2.69 -17.45
C GLN A 168 15.61 -3.92 -17.65
N ALA A 169 16.93 -3.76 -17.49
CA ALA A 169 17.90 -4.85 -17.68
C ALA A 169 17.65 -6.07 -16.77
N GLY A 170 17.02 -5.85 -15.60
CA GLY A 170 16.68 -6.90 -14.64
C GLY A 170 15.40 -7.66 -14.94
N GLY A 171 14.61 -7.24 -15.93
CA GLY A 171 13.28 -7.79 -16.21
C GLY A 171 12.13 -7.06 -15.52
N ASP A 172 12.44 -6.11 -14.63
CA ASP A 172 11.45 -5.21 -14.04
C ASP A 172 10.95 -4.19 -15.08
N VAL A 173 9.76 -3.63 -14.85
CA VAL A 173 9.12 -2.67 -15.75
C VAL A 173 8.93 -1.34 -15.06
N GLU A 174 9.37 -0.28 -15.69
CA GLU A 174 9.10 1.08 -15.25
C GLU A 174 7.86 1.63 -15.99
N ALA A 175 6.91 2.19 -15.23
CA ALA A 175 5.72 2.86 -15.75
C ALA A 175 5.23 3.90 -14.73
N TYR A 176 4.84 5.09 -15.17
CA TYR A 176 4.34 6.17 -14.28
C TYR A 176 5.24 6.41 -13.05
N ALA A 177 6.56 6.47 -13.30
CA ALA A 177 7.61 6.64 -12.30
C ALA A 177 7.69 5.54 -11.22
N MET A 178 7.01 4.41 -11.40
CA MET A 178 7.09 3.23 -10.55
C MET A 178 7.93 2.13 -11.20
N LEU A 179 8.67 1.38 -10.39
CA LEU A 179 9.34 0.14 -10.78
C LEU A 179 8.52 -1.06 -10.31
N VAL A 180 8.08 -1.89 -11.24
CA VAL A 180 7.22 -3.04 -10.97
C VAL A 180 7.95 -4.35 -11.30
N SER A 181 7.90 -5.29 -10.36
CA SER A 181 8.60 -6.58 -10.42
C SER A 181 7.64 -7.75 -10.18
N GLY A 182 8.07 -8.98 -10.49
CA GLY A 182 7.35 -10.21 -10.13
C GLY A 182 6.13 -10.56 -11.00
N MET A 183 5.86 -9.76 -12.03
CA MET A 183 4.74 -9.93 -12.96
C MET A 183 4.98 -11.06 -13.99
N SER A 184 3.90 -11.67 -14.50
CA SER A 184 3.95 -12.59 -15.66
C SER A 184 3.58 -11.92 -16.98
N SER A 185 2.76 -10.88 -16.96
CA SER A 185 2.50 -10.01 -18.09
C SER A 185 2.35 -8.53 -17.74
N VAL A 186 2.55 -7.71 -18.77
CA VAL A 186 2.10 -6.32 -18.86
C VAL A 186 1.02 -6.25 -19.93
N GLU A 187 -0.16 -5.77 -19.59
CA GLU A 187 -1.26 -5.54 -20.51
C GLU A 187 -1.45 -4.04 -20.73
N GLY A 188 -1.37 -3.56 -21.96
CA GLY A 188 -1.60 -2.14 -22.27
C GLY A 188 -3.04 -1.66 -21.99
N ASN A 189 -4.03 -2.56 -22.02
CA ASN A 189 -5.44 -2.29 -21.67
C ASN A 189 -6.15 -1.18 -22.52
N GLY A 190 -5.52 -0.70 -23.59
CA GLY A 190 -6.12 0.19 -24.58
C GLY A 190 -5.19 1.34 -24.94
N GLY A 191 -5.60 2.21 -25.87
CA GLY A 191 -4.71 3.28 -26.34
C GLY A 191 -3.59 2.78 -27.26
N ASP A 192 -2.64 3.67 -27.54
CA ASP A 192 -1.46 3.37 -28.36
C ASP A 192 -0.25 3.19 -27.44
N ASP A 193 -0.07 1.99 -26.90
CA ASP A 193 0.95 1.70 -25.88
C ASP A 193 2.33 1.42 -26.46
N SER A 194 3.37 1.84 -25.74
CA SER A 194 4.75 1.70 -26.18
C SER A 194 5.61 0.90 -25.21
N LEU A 195 6.58 0.16 -25.75
CA LEU A 195 7.59 -0.57 -24.98
C LEU A 195 8.99 -0.10 -25.38
N ASP A 196 9.72 0.51 -24.44
CA ASP A 196 11.17 0.73 -24.54
C ASP A 196 11.93 -0.42 -23.87
N ALA A 197 12.56 -1.27 -24.67
CA ALA A 197 13.43 -2.35 -24.21
C ALA A 197 14.91 -2.10 -24.54
N SER A 198 15.32 -0.85 -24.76
CA SER A 198 16.67 -0.49 -25.22
C SER A 198 17.78 -0.90 -24.26
N VAL A 199 17.47 -1.06 -22.97
CA VAL A 199 18.41 -1.50 -21.92
C VAL A 199 18.32 -3.00 -21.62
N TYR A 200 17.38 -3.73 -22.23
CA TYR A 200 17.18 -5.16 -22.02
C TYR A 200 18.02 -5.98 -23.02
N ASN A 201 19.09 -6.61 -22.51
CA ASN A 201 20.11 -7.23 -23.37
C ASN A 201 19.69 -8.56 -24.00
N ASP A 202 18.75 -9.28 -23.38
CA ASP A 202 18.33 -10.59 -23.88
C ASP A 202 17.47 -10.46 -25.15
N GLY A 203 16.88 -9.29 -25.41
CA GLY A 203 16.04 -9.05 -26.58
C GLY A 203 14.57 -9.44 -26.39
N LEU A 204 13.80 -9.30 -27.46
CA LEU A 204 12.36 -9.59 -27.48
C LEU A 204 12.05 -10.65 -28.54
N ALA A 205 11.14 -11.56 -28.22
CA ALA A 205 10.61 -12.54 -29.16
C ALA A 205 9.15 -12.22 -29.52
N LEU A 206 8.79 -12.47 -30.78
CA LEU A 206 7.40 -12.39 -31.25
C LEU A 206 6.64 -13.65 -30.83
N THR A 207 5.40 -13.48 -30.38
CA THR A 207 4.55 -14.60 -29.96
C THR A 207 3.71 -15.18 -31.10
N GLY A 208 3.53 -14.41 -32.18
CA GLY A 208 2.60 -14.71 -33.27
C GLY A 208 1.19 -14.15 -33.07
N THR A 209 0.94 -13.50 -31.92
CA THR A 209 -0.24 -12.66 -31.66
C THR A 209 0.06 -11.22 -32.10
N ASN A 210 -0.95 -10.50 -32.60
CA ASN A 210 -0.79 -9.08 -32.93
C ASN A 210 -0.45 -8.29 -31.67
N ASN A 211 0.43 -7.29 -31.78
CA ASN A 211 0.74 -6.34 -30.70
C ASN A 211 1.30 -6.99 -29.43
N GLN A 212 1.88 -8.19 -29.55
CA GLN A 212 2.37 -8.96 -28.42
C GLN A 212 3.82 -9.41 -28.62
N VAL A 213 4.64 -9.24 -27.58
CA VAL A 213 6.03 -9.68 -27.52
C VAL A 213 6.31 -10.33 -26.16
N THR A 214 7.37 -11.12 -26.08
CA THR A 214 7.87 -11.66 -24.81
C THR A 214 9.32 -11.25 -24.62
N ALA A 215 9.73 -10.94 -23.40
CA ALA A 215 11.14 -10.92 -23.04
C ALA A 215 11.77 -12.29 -23.34
N GLU A 216 12.93 -12.35 -23.99
CA GLU A 216 13.55 -13.62 -24.43
C GLU A 216 13.90 -14.58 -23.28
N SER A 217 13.95 -14.10 -22.04
CA SER A 217 13.98 -14.95 -20.84
C SER A 217 12.75 -15.88 -20.71
N GLY A 218 11.66 -15.57 -21.43
CA GLY A 218 10.41 -16.32 -21.49
C GLY A 218 9.49 -16.12 -20.29
N ALA A 219 9.85 -15.22 -19.37
CA ALA A 219 9.15 -15.04 -18.10
C ALA A 219 8.10 -13.91 -18.13
N LEU A 220 8.17 -13.00 -19.11
CA LEU A 220 7.34 -11.80 -19.16
C LEU A 220 6.78 -11.56 -20.56
N THR A 221 5.45 -11.46 -20.66
CA THR A 221 4.73 -11.12 -21.89
C THR A 221 4.25 -9.67 -21.85
N PHE A 222 4.42 -8.94 -22.94
CA PHE A 222 3.81 -7.63 -23.14
C PHE A 222 2.72 -7.75 -24.19
N ASP A 223 1.49 -7.40 -23.84
CA ASP A 223 0.33 -7.39 -24.73
C ASP A 223 -0.20 -5.96 -24.90
N GLY A 224 -0.79 -5.67 -26.06
CA GLY A 224 -1.31 -4.34 -26.37
C GLY A 224 -0.29 -3.31 -26.84
N ILE A 225 0.94 -3.70 -27.22
CA ILE A 225 1.98 -2.76 -27.69
C ILE A 225 1.75 -2.40 -29.17
N VAL A 226 1.57 -1.11 -29.50
CA VAL A 226 1.14 -0.61 -30.83
C VAL A 226 2.19 0.27 -31.53
#